data_AF-A0A1G9TV63-F1
#
_entry.id   AF-A0A1G9TV63-F1
#
_cell.length_a   1.000
_cell.length_b   1.000
_cell.length_c   1.000
_cell.angle_alpha   90.00
_cell.angle_beta   90.00
_cell.angle_gamma   90.00
#
_symmetry.space_group_name_H-M   'P 1'
#
loop_
_entity.id
_entity.type
_entity.pdbx_description
1 polymer ?
#
loop_
_entity_poly.entity_id
_entity_poly.type
_entity_poly.pdbx_seq_one_letter_code
_entity_poly.pdbx_strand_id
1 'polypeptide(L)'
;MNDDNKAFINALLKKLVKLNYIKPNDVPNINLYMDQVTTFMDEHLSDVKRHEDDKILTKTMINNYTKNNLLPAPVKKKYSKEHIYILTFIYYFKNILFISDIQKILNPLTDKFFDTDSKPDLETIYNEIYLLEKTQIDYLSKDVIKKSEIANDSFKDVEDEDEREFLQLFSLVCLLSFDVYMKKNIIENLIDDFNAKQESKKKKAVKAEKKEAKKEAKKESKKESK
;
A
#
# COMPACT_ATOMS: atom_id res chain seq x y z
N MET A 1 33.45 -9.43 12.13
CA MET A 1 32.56 -8.41 11.55
C MET A 1 33.48 -7.38 10.94
N ASN A 2 33.40 -7.06 9.65
CA ASN A 2 33.85 -5.73 9.28
C ASN A 2 32.84 -4.80 9.95
N ASP A 3 33.21 -4.14 11.05
CA ASP A 3 32.33 -3.29 11.86
C ASP A 3 31.60 -2.25 10.98
N ASP A 4 32.21 -1.91 9.85
CA ASP A 4 31.70 -1.07 8.78
C ASP A 4 30.39 -1.58 8.16
N ASN A 5 30.22 -2.89 7.95
CA ASN A 5 28.98 -3.44 7.37
C ASN A 5 27.81 -3.38 8.35
N LYS A 6 28.06 -3.61 9.66
CA LYS A 6 27.03 -3.44 10.69
C LYS A 6 26.65 -1.97 10.85
N ALA A 7 27.65 -1.08 10.83
CA ALA A 7 27.44 0.36 10.92
C ALA A 7 26.66 0.88 9.71
N PHE A 8 26.98 0.41 8.50
CA PHE A 8 26.29 0.76 7.26
C PHE A 8 24.83 0.30 7.29
N ILE A 9 24.55 -0.96 7.65
CA ILE A 9 23.17 -1.47 7.75
C ILE A 9 22.38 -0.70 8.81
N ASN A 10 22.97 -0.42 9.97
CA ASN A 10 22.31 0.39 10.99
C ASN A 10 22.06 1.84 10.54
N ALA A 11 22.98 2.43 9.80
CA ALA A 11 22.81 3.76 9.22
C ALA A 11 21.69 3.77 8.16
N LEU A 12 21.66 2.75 7.30
CA LEU A 12 20.62 2.57 6.29
C LEU A 12 19.26 2.36 6.95
N LEU A 13 19.16 1.48 7.95
CA LEU A 13 17.94 1.26 8.72
C LEU A 13 17.46 2.56 9.39
N LYS A 14 18.35 3.31 10.06
CA LYS A 14 18.02 4.61 10.66
C LYS A 14 17.54 5.64 9.63
N LYS A 15 18.11 5.63 8.41
CA LYS A 15 17.63 6.46 7.30
C LYS A 15 16.21 6.03 6.94
N LEU A 16 15.99 4.75 6.62
CA LEU A 16 14.72 4.18 6.20
C LEU A 16 13.59 4.34 7.24
N VAL A 17 13.89 4.25 8.54
CA VAL A 17 12.95 4.49 9.65
C VAL A 17 12.34 5.90 9.58
N LYS A 18 13.11 6.91 9.18
CA LYS A 18 12.63 8.30 9.06
C LYS A 18 11.77 8.53 7.82
N LEU A 19 11.84 7.63 6.84
CA LEU A 19 11.14 7.71 5.56
C LEU A 19 9.72 7.16 5.61
N ASN A 20 9.34 6.57 6.75
CA ASN A 20 8.11 5.82 6.85
C ASN A 20 6.92 6.77 6.95
N TYR A 21 6.33 6.99 5.77
CA TYR A 21 4.99 7.49 5.54
C TYR A 21 4.82 8.99 5.79
N ILE A 22 4.01 9.62 4.92
CA ILE A 22 3.56 11.00 5.14
C ILE A 22 2.79 11.00 6.46
N LYS A 23 3.25 11.74 7.46
CA LYS A 23 2.54 11.74 8.75
C LYS A 23 1.17 12.35 8.52
N PRO A 24 0.13 11.85 9.18
CA PRO A 24 -1.21 12.37 8.92
C PRO A 24 -1.35 13.87 9.21
N ASN A 25 -0.63 14.38 10.21
CA ASN A 25 -0.59 15.80 10.57
C ASN A 25 0.14 16.67 9.53
N ASP A 26 0.97 16.07 8.67
CA ASP A 26 1.67 16.79 7.61
C ASP A 26 0.75 17.01 6.40
N VAL A 27 -0.33 16.21 6.26
CA VAL A 27 -1.28 16.36 5.15
C VAL A 27 -2.13 17.63 5.35
N PRO A 28 -2.08 18.59 4.40
CA PRO A 28 -2.70 19.88 4.58
C PRO A 28 -4.23 19.78 4.63
N ASN A 29 -4.84 20.57 5.53
CA ASN A 29 -6.29 20.69 5.63
C ASN A 29 -6.88 21.73 4.65
N ILE A 30 -6.33 21.79 3.43
CA ILE A 30 -6.80 22.65 2.34
C ILE A 30 -6.78 21.88 1.02
N ASN A 31 -7.69 22.22 0.11
CA ASN A 31 -7.73 21.60 -1.21
C ASN A 31 -6.60 22.15 -2.10
N LEU A 32 -5.81 21.24 -2.68
CA LEU A 32 -4.62 21.54 -3.47
C LEU A 32 -4.90 21.47 -4.98
N TYR A 33 -4.27 22.34 -5.76
CA TYR A 33 -4.19 22.18 -7.22
C TYR A 33 -3.19 21.07 -7.59
N MET A 34 -3.33 20.51 -8.80
CA MET A 34 -2.47 19.44 -9.33
C MET A 34 -0.97 19.65 -9.06
N ASP A 35 -0.43 20.85 -9.36
CA ASP A 35 0.98 21.17 -9.15
C ASP A 35 1.37 21.09 -7.67
N GLN A 36 0.51 21.59 -6.78
CA GLN A 36 0.72 21.55 -5.34
C GLN A 36 0.69 20.11 -4.81
N VAL A 37 -0.16 19.26 -5.37
CA VAL A 37 -0.17 17.82 -5.03
C VAL A 37 1.16 17.18 -5.40
N THR A 38 1.65 17.40 -6.62
CA THR A 38 2.94 16.82 -7.04
C THR A 38 4.11 17.35 -6.22
N THR A 39 4.11 18.65 -5.88
CA THR A 39 5.13 19.25 -5.01
C THR A 39 5.08 18.65 -3.61
N PHE A 40 3.89 18.59 -3.00
CA PHE A 40 3.71 18.01 -1.66
C PHE A 40 4.22 16.57 -1.59
N MET A 41 3.88 15.74 -2.57
CA MET A 41 4.31 14.35 -2.64
C MET A 41 5.83 14.24 -2.84
N ASP A 42 6.43 15.11 -3.65
CA ASP A 42 7.89 15.13 -3.84
C ASP A 42 8.63 15.55 -2.58
N GLU A 43 8.16 16.59 -1.88
CA GLU A 43 8.75 17.05 -0.61
C GLU A 43 8.76 15.96 0.46
N HIS A 44 7.69 15.18 0.57
CA HIS A 44 7.56 14.18 1.64
C HIS A 44 8.10 12.79 1.28
N LEU A 45 8.34 12.50 0.00
CA LEU A 45 8.76 11.18 -0.48
C LEU A 45 10.08 11.22 -1.27
N SER A 46 10.71 12.37 -1.45
CA SER A 46 11.97 12.48 -2.20
C SER A 46 13.11 11.69 -1.56
N ASP A 47 13.14 11.59 -0.24
CA ASP A 47 14.19 10.88 0.49
C ASP A 47 14.19 9.34 0.25
N VAL A 48 13.10 8.77 -0.30
CA VAL A 48 13.02 7.34 -0.69
C VAL A 48 13.39 7.08 -2.15
N LYS A 49 13.72 8.12 -2.93
CA LYS A 49 14.16 7.93 -4.31
C LYS A 49 15.45 7.12 -4.36
N ARG A 50 15.55 6.19 -5.32
CA ARG A 50 16.79 5.46 -5.57
C ARG A 50 17.79 6.33 -6.32
N HIS A 51 17.29 7.14 -7.24
CA HIS A 51 18.04 8.12 -8.02
C HIS A 51 17.35 9.49 -7.99
N GLU A 52 18.11 10.59 -8.04
CA GLU A 52 17.56 11.95 -7.96
C GLU A 52 16.49 12.22 -9.03
N ASP A 53 16.68 11.64 -10.23
CA ASP A 53 15.77 11.78 -11.37
C ASP A 53 14.48 10.94 -11.26
N ASP A 54 14.37 10.05 -10.27
CA ASP A 54 13.18 9.23 -10.09
C ASP A 54 11.97 10.11 -9.73
N LYS A 55 10.88 9.96 -10.48
CA LYS A 55 9.67 10.75 -10.26
C LYS A 55 8.77 10.07 -9.23
N ILE A 56 8.46 10.77 -8.14
CA ILE A 56 7.50 10.29 -7.12
C ILE A 56 6.12 10.11 -7.75
N LEU A 57 5.58 11.19 -8.30
CA LEU A 57 4.26 11.27 -8.86
C LEU A 57 4.26 12.32 -9.98
N THR A 58 3.64 12.00 -11.12
CA THR A 58 3.51 12.96 -12.24
C THR A 58 2.05 13.31 -12.48
N LYS A 59 1.79 14.46 -13.10
CA LYS A 59 0.43 14.86 -13.53
C LYS A 59 -0.25 13.76 -14.36
N THR A 60 0.50 13.13 -15.25
CA THR A 60 0.02 12.02 -16.08
C THR A 60 -0.37 10.81 -15.24
N MET A 61 0.43 10.44 -14.22
CA MET A 61 0.09 9.35 -13.31
C MET A 61 -1.22 9.65 -12.55
N ILE A 62 -1.36 10.85 -11.98
CA ILE A 62 -2.59 11.23 -11.25
C ILE A 62 -3.82 11.17 -12.17
N ASN A 63 -3.70 11.73 -13.37
CA ASN A 63 -4.77 11.66 -14.36
C ASN A 63 -5.11 10.21 -14.75
N ASN A 64 -4.12 9.34 -14.85
CA ASN A 64 -4.33 7.92 -15.13
C ASN A 64 -5.02 7.21 -13.96
N TYR A 65 -4.72 7.56 -12.71
CA TYR A 65 -5.42 6.99 -11.55
C TYR A 65 -6.89 7.41 -11.52
N THR A 66 -7.20 8.66 -11.86
CA THR A 66 -8.58 9.12 -12.01
C THR A 66 -9.30 8.42 -13.16
N LYS A 67 -8.67 8.33 -14.34
CA LYS A 67 -9.26 7.66 -15.51
C LYS A 67 -9.53 6.17 -15.31
N ASN A 68 -8.70 5.49 -14.51
CA ASN A 68 -8.84 4.07 -14.20
C ASN A 68 -9.65 3.81 -12.91
N ASN A 69 -10.35 4.81 -12.38
CA ASN A 69 -11.18 4.71 -11.17
C ASN A 69 -10.41 4.22 -9.92
N LEU A 70 -9.10 4.49 -9.80
CA LEU A 70 -8.35 4.28 -8.55
C LEU A 70 -8.46 5.47 -7.61
N LEU A 71 -8.65 6.66 -8.17
CA LEU A 71 -8.70 7.92 -7.44
C LEU A 71 -9.97 8.65 -7.86
N PRO A 72 -10.83 9.09 -6.92
CA PRO A 72 -11.96 9.95 -7.25
C PRO A 72 -11.52 11.20 -8.02
N ALA A 73 -12.42 11.73 -8.86
CA ALA A 73 -12.11 12.90 -9.67
C ALA A 73 -12.01 14.16 -8.80
N PRO A 74 -11.06 15.07 -9.09
CA PRO A 74 -10.90 16.30 -8.32
C PRO A 74 -12.12 17.22 -8.47
N VAL A 75 -12.49 17.90 -7.38
CA VAL A 75 -13.60 18.86 -7.37
C VAL A 75 -13.08 20.24 -7.76
N LYS A 76 -13.63 20.84 -8.82
CA LYS A 76 -13.20 22.16 -9.34
C LYS A 76 -11.68 22.25 -9.56
N LYS A 77 -11.07 21.17 -10.08
CA LYS A 77 -9.61 21.02 -10.30
C LYS A 77 -8.76 21.01 -9.02
N LYS A 78 -9.37 20.78 -7.86
CA LYS A 78 -8.67 20.67 -6.58
C LYS A 78 -8.83 19.27 -5.98
N TYR A 79 -7.77 18.85 -5.30
CA TYR A 79 -7.62 17.59 -4.61
C TYR A 79 -7.73 17.84 -3.12
N SER A 80 -8.66 17.14 -2.47
CA SER A 80 -8.84 17.21 -1.01
C SER A 80 -7.80 16.39 -0.26
N LYS A 81 -7.82 16.49 1.07
CA LYS A 81 -6.99 15.70 1.99
C LYS A 81 -7.14 14.20 1.74
N GLU A 82 -8.35 13.75 1.46
CA GLU A 82 -8.67 12.35 1.14
C GLU A 82 -7.97 11.89 -0.14
N HIS A 83 -7.89 12.76 -1.16
CA HIS A 83 -7.15 12.44 -2.38
C HIS A 83 -5.67 12.21 -2.08
N ILE A 84 -5.08 12.99 -1.16
CA ILE A 84 -3.69 12.83 -0.77
C ILE A 84 -3.48 11.48 -0.09
N TYR A 85 -4.35 11.08 0.84
CA TYR A 85 -4.27 9.75 1.47
C TYR A 85 -4.35 8.61 0.46
N ILE A 86 -5.27 8.68 -0.52
CA ILE A 86 -5.37 7.66 -1.57
C ILE A 86 -4.12 7.65 -2.46
N LEU A 87 -3.61 8.82 -2.88
CA LEU A 87 -2.38 8.92 -3.67
C LEU A 87 -1.17 8.35 -2.92
N THR A 88 -1.11 8.56 -1.61
CA THR A 88 -0.09 8.00 -0.74
C THR A 88 -0.15 6.48 -0.69
N PHE A 89 -1.34 5.88 -0.50
CA PHE A 89 -1.49 4.41 -0.61
C PHE A 89 -1.11 3.87 -1.98
N ILE A 90 -1.54 4.52 -3.07
CA ILE A 90 -1.16 4.12 -4.44
C ILE A 90 0.36 4.14 -4.61
N TYR A 91 1.03 5.17 -4.09
CA TYR A 91 2.48 5.29 -4.18
C TYR A 91 3.20 4.13 -3.47
N TYR A 92 2.72 3.69 -2.31
CA TYR A 92 3.32 2.55 -1.60
C TYR A 92 3.05 1.21 -2.26
N PHE A 93 1.86 1.03 -2.85
CA PHE A 93 1.50 -0.24 -3.46
C PHE A 93 2.07 -0.44 -4.87
N LYS A 94 2.24 0.63 -5.66
CA LYS A 94 2.57 0.53 -7.10
C LYS A 94 3.88 -0.21 -7.43
N ASN A 95 4.82 -0.27 -6.50
CA ASN A 95 6.11 -0.95 -6.69
C ASN A 95 6.06 -2.45 -6.33
N ILE A 96 4.98 -2.90 -5.69
CA ILE A 96 4.85 -4.26 -5.15
C ILE A 96 3.70 -5.02 -5.82
N LEU A 97 2.60 -4.32 -6.07
CA LEU A 97 1.33 -4.88 -6.55
C LEU A 97 1.00 -4.44 -7.97
N PHE A 98 0.28 -5.31 -8.69
CA PHE A 98 -0.32 -4.94 -9.97
C PHE A 98 -1.46 -3.94 -9.77
N ILE A 99 -1.68 -3.10 -10.78
CA ILE A 99 -2.71 -2.05 -10.73
C ILE A 99 -4.12 -2.61 -10.45
N SER A 100 -4.42 -3.81 -10.96
CA SER A 100 -5.68 -4.52 -10.71
C SER A 100 -5.89 -4.87 -9.23
N ASP A 101 -4.82 -5.25 -8.54
CA ASP A 101 -4.88 -5.62 -7.12
C ASP A 101 -4.98 -4.39 -6.23
N ILE A 102 -4.35 -3.28 -6.64
CA ILE A 102 -4.52 -1.98 -6.02
C ILE A 102 -5.99 -1.54 -6.11
N GLN A 103 -6.63 -1.66 -7.29
CA GLN A 103 -8.06 -1.34 -7.46
C GLN A 103 -8.95 -2.18 -6.54
N LYS A 104 -8.70 -3.49 -6.47
CA LYS A 104 -9.47 -4.41 -5.64
C LYS A 104 -9.48 -4.02 -4.15
N ILE A 105 -8.37 -3.46 -3.63
CA ILE A 105 -8.28 -2.97 -2.25
C ILE A 105 -8.84 -1.55 -2.12
N LEU A 106 -8.43 -0.63 -3.01
CA LEU A 106 -8.72 0.79 -2.85
C LEU A 106 -10.15 1.17 -3.23
N ASN A 107 -10.78 0.52 -4.20
CA ASN A 107 -12.13 0.90 -4.62
C ASN A 107 -13.16 0.73 -3.48
N PRO A 108 -13.20 -0.39 -2.73
CA PRO A 108 -14.07 -0.50 -1.56
C PRO A 108 -13.79 0.54 -0.47
N LEU A 109 -12.54 1.00 -0.37
CA LEU A 109 -12.14 2.05 0.57
C LEU A 109 -12.70 3.40 0.09
N THR A 110 -12.49 3.76 -1.17
CA THR A 110 -12.98 5.02 -1.74
C THR A 110 -14.51 5.07 -1.81
N ASP A 111 -15.16 3.97 -2.19
CA ASP A 111 -16.62 3.91 -2.34
C ASP A 111 -17.37 4.14 -1.02
N LYS A 112 -16.74 3.83 0.11
CA LYS A 112 -17.39 3.84 1.43
C LYS A 112 -16.90 4.95 2.35
N PHE A 113 -15.64 5.36 2.22
CA PHE A 113 -14.97 6.19 3.21
C PHE A 113 -14.40 7.49 2.62
N PHE A 114 -14.54 7.72 1.32
CA PHE A 114 -14.10 8.96 0.70
C PHE A 114 -15.14 10.07 0.87
N ASP A 115 -14.73 11.22 1.41
CA ASP A 115 -15.58 12.40 1.58
C ASP A 115 -16.92 12.08 2.26
N THR A 116 -16.86 11.35 3.37
CA THR A 116 -18.03 10.93 4.16
C THR A 116 -18.06 11.60 5.53
N ASP A 117 -19.26 11.95 5.98
CA ASP A 117 -19.50 12.40 7.37
C ASP A 117 -19.53 11.23 8.38
N SER A 118 -19.46 9.99 7.90
CA SER A 118 -19.50 8.79 8.76
C SER A 118 -18.13 8.43 9.33
N LYS A 119 -18.12 7.90 10.56
CA LYS A 119 -16.90 7.41 11.21
C LYS A 119 -16.82 5.87 11.17
N PRO A 120 -15.62 5.28 10.99
CA PRO A 120 -14.35 5.98 10.76
C PRO A 120 -14.29 6.60 9.36
N ASP A 121 -13.79 7.83 9.26
CA ASP A 121 -13.49 8.49 7.98
C ASP A 121 -12.09 8.10 7.50
N LEU A 122 -11.72 8.52 6.28
CA LEU A 122 -10.44 8.16 5.70
C LEU A 122 -9.24 8.67 6.50
N GLU A 123 -9.35 9.83 7.14
CA GLU A 123 -8.32 10.33 8.06
C GLU A 123 -8.12 9.40 9.25
N THR A 124 -9.20 8.95 9.89
CA THR A 124 -9.13 8.00 11.00
C THR A 124 -8.47 6.69 10.55
N ILE A 125 -8.84 6.19 9.37
CA ILE A 125 -8.27 4.96 8.80
C ILE A 125 -6.78 5.13 8.51
N TYR A 126 -6.39 6.24 7.89
CA TYR A 126 -5.00 6.54 7.58
C TYR A 126 -4.15 6.67 8.86
N ASN A 127 -4.67 7.35 9.89
CA ASN A 127 -4.03 7.49 11.20
C ASN A 127 -3.77 6.14 11.86
N GLU A 128 -4.78 5.26 11.86
CA GLU A 128 -4.67 3.94 12.46
C GLU A 128 -3.59 3.11 11.76
N ILE A 129 -3.61 3.06 10.42
CA ILE A 129 -2.61 2.33 9.63
C ILE A 129 -1.20 2.89 9.87
N TYR A 130 -1.05 4.21 9.86
CA TYR A 130 0.22 4.88 10.14
C TYR A 130 0.78 4.48 11.52
N LEU A 131 -0.07 4.46 12.56
CA LEU A 131 0.35 4.06 13.90
C LEU A 131 0.75 2.59 13.95
N LEU A 132 -0.02 1.70 13.32
CA LEU A 132 0.30 0.28 13.23
C LEU A 132 1.65 0.06 12.56
N GLU A 133 1.88 0.65 11.38
CA GLU A 133 3.14 0.52 10.65
C GLU A 133 4.32 1.09 11.43
N LYS A 134 4.14 2.23 12.11
CA LYS A 134 5.16 2.83 12.98
C LYS A 134 5.63 1.86 14.06
N THR A 135 4.74 1.06 14.64
CA THR A 135 5.14 0.05 15.64
C THR A 135 5.96 -1.11 15.07
N GLN A 136 5.84 -1.38 13.77
CA GLN A 136 6.54 -2.49 13.12
C GLN A 136 8.00 -2.16 12.77
N ILE A 137 8.35 -0.88 12.70
CA ILE A 137 9.68 -0.41 12.25
C ILE A 137 10.82 -1.03 13.07
N ASP A 138 10.69 -1.05 14.40
CA ASP A 138 11.73 -1.57 15.28
C ASP A 138 11.90 -3.09 15.13
N TYR A 139 10.80 -3.81 14.91
CA TYR A 139 10.84 -5.25 14.67
C TYR A 139 11.52 -5.57 13.34
N LEU A 140 11.14 -4.87 12.27
CA LEU A 140 11.76 -5.01 10.95
C LEU A 140 13.26 -4.71 10.99
N SER A 141 13.66 -3.66 11.72
CA SER A 141 15.07 -3.29 11.86
C SER A 141 15.87 -4.41 12.54
N LYS A 142 15.35 -4.97 13.62
CA LYS A 142 15.99 -6.10 14.32
C LYS A 142 16.07 -7.36 13.45
N ASP A 143 15.02 -7.63 12.68
CA ASP A 143 14.98 -8.78 11.77
C ASP A 143 16.03 -8.69 10.66
N VAL A 144 16.20 -7.51 10.05
CA VAL A 144 17.24 -7.24 9.04
C VAL A 144 18.64 -7.41 9.63
N ILE A 145 18.88 -6.90 10.85
CA ILE A 145 20.17 -7.09 11.54
C ILE A 145 20.47 -8.58 11.74
N LYS A 146 19.49 -9.36 12.21
CA LYS A 146 19.66 -10.80 12.40
C LYS A 146 19.97 -11.53 11.08
N LYS A 147 19.31 -11.15 9.98
CA LYS A 147 19.59 -11.72 8.65
C LYS A 147 20.99 -11.36 8.16
N SER A 148 21.47 -10.15 8.45
CA SER A 148 22.86 -9.76 8.17
C SER A 148 23.85 -10.61 8.96
N GLU A 149 23.59 -10.88 10.23
CA GLU A 149 24.45 -11.75 11.06
C GLU A 149 24.50 -13.17 10.48
N ILE A 150 23.35 -13.74 10.09
CA ILE A 150 23.28 -15.05 9.41
C ILE A 150 24.07 -15.06 8.09
N ALA A 151 23.93 -14.01 7.28
CA ALA A 151 24.64 -13.90 6.01
C ALA A 151 26.16 -13.73 6.19
N ASN A 152 26.61 -13.00 7.22
CA ASN A 152 28.03 -12.88 7.54
C ASN A 152 28.62 -14.18 8.09
N ASP A 153 27.79 -15.06 8.64
CA ASP A 153 28.22 -16.35 9.16
C ASP A 153 28.30 -17.45 8.07
N SER A 154 27.88 -17.17 6.82
CA SER A 154 28.02 -18.09 5.70
C SER A 154 29.39 -18.00 5.03
N PHE A 155 29.76 -19.06 4.30
CA PHE A 155 30.97 -19.14 3.46
C PHE A 155 32.29 -18.84 4.20
N LYS A 156 32.38 -19.18 5.49
CA LYS A 156 33.59 -18.97 6.32
C LYS A 156 34.80 -19.79 5.86
N ASP A 157 34.55 -20.84 5.10
CA ASP A 157 35.52 -21.76 4.51
C ASP A 157 36.15 -21.25 3.21
N VAL A 158 35.64 -20.14 2.65
CA VAL A 158 36.26 -19.48 1.48
C VAL A 158 37.49 -18.69 1.93
N GLU A 159 38.67 -19.07 1.41
CA GLU A 159 39.94 -18.45 1.77
C GLU A 159 40.08 -17.03 1.23
N ASP A 160 39.70 -16.83 -0.04
CA ASP A 160 39.73 -15.52 -0.69
C ASP A 160 38.74 -14.55 -0.02
N GLU A 161 39.26 -13.41 0.42
CA GLU A 161 38.49 -12.44 1.20
C GLU A 161 37.44 -11.71 0.35
N ASP A 162 37.79 -11.33 -0.88
CA ASP A 162 36.89 -10.59 -1.78
C ASP A 162 35.72 -11.48 -2.24
N GLU A 163 36.00 -12.75 -2.57
CA GLU A 163 34.98 -13.74 -2.90
C GLU A 163 34.05 -13.99 -1.71
N ARG A 164 34.61 -14.15 -0.50
CA ARG A 164 33.84 -14.35 0.72
C ARG A 164 32.93 -13.17 1.01
N GLU A 165 33.43 -11.93 0.97
CA GLU A 165 32.62 -10.73 1.19
C GLU A 165 31.48 -10.60 0.17
N PHE A 166 31.76 -10.88 -1.11
CA PHE A 166 30.73 -10.88 -2.15
C PHE A 166 29.65 -11.93 -1.88
N LEU A 167 30.02 -13.17 -1.54
CA LEU A 167 29.07 -14.25 -1.26
C LEU A 167 28.19 -13.96 -0.03
N GLN A 168 28.75 -13.31 1.00
CA GLN A 168 28.01 -12.88 2.17
C GLN A 168 27.01 -11.75 1.84
N LEU A 169 27.43 -10.76 1.05
CA LEU A 169 26.53 -9.72 0.53
C LEU A 169 25.41 -10.33 -0.30
N PHE A 170 25.75 -11.22 -1.24
CA PHE A 170 24.78 -11.92 -2.07
C PHE A 170 23.78 -12.73 -1.23
N SER A 171 24.25 -13.41 -0.19
CA SER A 171 23.41 -14.13 0.78
C SER A 171 22.40 -13.20 1.46
N LEU A 172 22.83 -12.03 1.92
CA LEU A 172 21.94 -11.05 2.54
C LEU A 172 20.88 -10.55 1.55
N VAL A 173 21.29 -10.22 0.32
CA VAL A 173 20.36 -9.81 -0.75
C VAL A 173 19.33 -10.90 -1.03
N CYS A 174 19.75 -12.16 -1.11
CA CYS A 174 18.85 -13.30 -1.32
C CYS A 174 17.86 -13.48 -0.16
N LEU A 175 18.31 -13.38 1.10
CA LEU A 175 17.44 -13.51 2.27
C LEU A 175 16.35 -12.42 2.28
N LEU A 176 16.73 -11.16 2.07
CA LEU A 176 15.77 -10.05 2.04
C LEU A 176 14.83 -10.16 0.84
N SER A 177 15.34 -10.58 -0.32
CA SER A 177 14.52 -10.78 -1.52
C SER A 177 13.50 -11.90 -1.31
N PHE A 178 13.87 -12.96 -0.60
CA PHE A 178 12.97 -14.05 -0.26
C PHE A 178 11.83 -13.57 0.65
N ASP A 179 12.10 -12.72 1.66
CA ASP A 179 11.04 -12.15 2.49
C ASP A 179 10.02 -11.34 1.68
N VAL A 180 10.53 -10.50 0.76
CA VAL A 180 9.68 -9.68 -0.11
C VAL A 180 8.84 -10.57 -1.02
N TYR A 181 9.45 -11.60 -1.61
CA TYR A 181 8.74 -12.58 -2.43
C TYR A 181 7.62 -13.28 -1.64
N MET A 182 7.91 -13.79 -0.44
CA MET A 182 6.92 -14.47 0.40
C MET A 182 5.78 -13.53 0.81
N LYS A 183 6.10 -12.31 1.26
CA LYS A 183 5.10 -11.30 1.66
C LYS A 183 4.23 -10.90 0.48
N LYS A 184 4.82 -10.69 -0.71
CA LYS A 184 4.08 -10.38 -1.93
C LYS A 184 3.06 -11.47 -2.26
N ASN A 185 3.48 -12.74 -2.27
CA ASN A 185 2.56 -13.86 -2.51
C ASN A 185 1.44 -13.93 -1.47
N ILE A 186 1.74 -13.67 -0.19
CA ILE A 186 0.72 -13.61 0.87
C ILE A 186 -0.29 -12.49 0.58
N ILE A 187 0.20 -11.29 0.23
CA ILE A 187 -0.66 -10.13 -0.07
C ILE A 187 -1.58 -10.44 -1.26
N GLU A 188 -1.04 -10.96 -2.35
CA GLU A 188 -1.83 -11.32 -3.55
C GLU A 188 -2.93 -12.34 -3.21
N ASN A 189 -2.61 -13.38 -2.43
CA ASN A 189 -3.60 -14.37 -1.99
C ASN A 189 -4.66 -13.79 -1.06
N LEU A 190 -4.30 -12.88 -0.15
CA LEU A 190 -5.25 -12.19 0.74
C LEU A 190 -6.24 -11.34 -0.07
N ILE A 191 -5.74 -10.66 -1.10
CA ILE A 191 -6.58 -9.87 -2.02
C ILE A 191 -7.56 -10.76 -2.75
N ASP A 192 -7.09 -11.88 -3.32
CA ASP A 192 -7.94 -12.78 -4.09
C ASP A 192 -9.01 -13.44 -3.21
N ASP A 193 -8.66 -13.88 -1.99
CA ASP A 193 -9.64 -14.41 -1.04
C ASP A 193 -10.69 -13.37 -0.62
N PHE A 194 -10.27 -12.13 -0.35
CA PHE A 194 -11.19 -11.04 -0.04
C PHE A 194 -12.18 -10.78 -1.17
N ASN A 195 -11.71 -10.75 -2.42
CA ASN A 195 -12.57 -10.53 -3.59
C ASN A 195 -13.51 -11.71 -3.85
N ALA A 196 -13.03 -12.94 -3.74
CA ALA A 196 -13.87 -14.13 -3.88
C ALA A 196 -15.02 -14.11 -2.86
N LYS A 197 -14.74 -13.73 -1.61
CA LYS A 197 -15.75 -13.55 -0.56
C LYS A 197 -16.75 -12.44 -0.93
N GLN A 198 -16.30 -11.29 -1.43
CA GLN A 198 -17.17 -10.19 -1.87
C GLN A 198 -18.10 -10.62 -3.02
N GLU A 199 -17.57 -11.29 -4.04
CA GLU A 199 -18.37 -11.80 -5.15
C GLU A 199 -19.42 -12.81 -4.69
N SER A 200 -19.05 -13.71 -3.78
CA SER A 200 -19.98 -14.71 -3.24
C SER A 200 -21.15 -14.05 -2.50
N LYS A 201 -20.87 -12.97 -1.74
CA LYS A 201 -21.89 -12.17 -1.04
C LYS A 201 -22.81 -11.46 -2.03
N LYS A 202 -22.26 -10.79 -3.05
CA LYS A 202 -23.05 -10.14 -4.12
C LYS A 202 -23.96 -11.16 -4.84
N LYS A 203 -23.43 -12.32 -5.22
CA LYS A 203 -24.21 -13.40 -5.87
C LYS A 203 -25.35 -13.92 -4.97
N LYS A 204 -25.15 -14.00 -3.65
CA LYS A 204 -26.19 -14.40 -2.69
C LYS A 204 -27.27 -13.31 -2.54
N ALA A 205 -26.89 -12.04 -2.44
CA ALA A 205 -27.83 -10.91 -2.35
C ALA A 205 -28.76 -10.84 -3.57
N VAL A 206 -28.19 -10.87 -4.78
CA VAL A 206 -28.98 -10.85 -6.04
C VAL A 206 -29.93 -12.05 -6.14
N LYS A 207 -29.52 -13.22 -5.66
CA LYS A 207 -30.40 -14.41 -5.61
C LYS A 207 -31.54 -14.24 -4.59
N ALA A 208 -31.31 -13.55 -3.48
CA ALA A 208 -32.33 -13.27 -2.46
C ALA A 208 -33.36 -12.27 -3.00
N GLU A 209 -32.91 -11.14 -3.56
CA GLU A 209 -33.78 -10.12 -4.17
C GLU A 209 -34.65 -10.70 -5.29
N LYS A 210 -34.07 -11.51 -6.19
CA LYS A 210 -34.85 -12.18 -7.25
C LYS A 210 -35.89 -13.17 -6.72
N LYS A 211 -35.64 -13.78 -5.55
CA LYS A 211 -36.63 -14.68 -4.91
C LYS A 211 -37.75 -13.89 -4.23
N GLU A 212 -37.43 -12.73 -3.68
CA GLU A 212 -38.36 -11.84 -2.99
C GLU A 212 -39.31 -11.15 -4.00
N ALA A 213 -38.75 -10.56 -5.07
CA ALA A 213 -39.53 -9.98 -6.17
C ALA A 213 -40.49 -11.01 -6.82
N LYS A 214 -40.05 -12.27 -6.98
CA LYS A 214 -40.93 -13.35 -7.47
C LYS A 214 -42.04 -13.74 -6.50
N LYS A 215 -41.84 -13.56 -5.19
CA LYS A 215 -42.88 -13.82 -4.17
C LYS A 215 -43.89 -12.68 -4.12
N GLU A 216 -43.45 -11.44 -4.28
CA GLU A 216 -44.32 -10.25 -4.31
C GLU A 216 -45.21 -10.23 -5.56
N ALA A 217 -44.65 -10.45 -6.75
CA ALA A 217 -45.43 -10.55 -7.99
C ALA A 217 -46.49 -11.67 -7.95
N LYS A 218 -46.18 -12.78 -7.27
CA LYS A 218 -47.16 -13.87 -7.03
C LYS A 218 -48.24 -13.53 -6.00
N LYS A 219 -47.99 -12.57 -5.10
CA LYS A 219 -48.99 -12.09 -4.12
C LYS A 219 -49.90 -11.03 -4.74
N GLU A 220 -49.38 -10.15 -5.57
CA GLU A 220 -50.16 -9.12 -6.28
C GLU A 220 -51.11 -9.73 -7.32
N SER A 221 -50.61 -10.64 -8.17
CA SER A 221 -51.47 -11.39 -9.11
C SER A 221 -52.61 -12.15 -8.43
N LYS A 222 -52.40 -12.66 -7.20
CA LYS A 222 -53.46 -13.33 -6.40
C LYS A 222 -54.45 -12.36 -5.76
N LYS A 223 -54.10 -11.08 -5.58
CA LYS A 223 -54.99 -10.03 -5.07
C LYS A 223 -55.88 -9.44 -6.17
N GLU A 224 -55.38 -9.33 -7.40
CA GLU A 224 -56.17 -8.83 -8.55
C GLU A 224 -57.14 -9.88 -9.12
N SER A 225 -56.95 -11.16 -8.78
CA SER A 225 -57.82 -12.27 -9.20
C SER A 225 -59.00 -12.54 -8.25
N LYS A 226 -59.24 -11.66 -7.27
CA LYS A 226 -60.33 -11.72 -6.29
C LYS A 226 -61.11 -10.42 -6.30
#